data_AF-A0A8S8Z1M2-F1
#
_entry.id   AF-A0A8S8Z1M2-F1
#
_cell.length_a   1.000
_cell.length_b   1.000
_cell.length_c   1.000
_cell.angle_alpha   90.00
_cell.angle_beta   90.00
_cell.angle_gamma   90.00
#
_symmetry.space_group_name_H-M   'P 1'
#
loop_
_entity.id
_entity.type
_entity.pdbx_description
1 polymer ?
#
loop_
_entity_poly.entity_id
_entity_poly.type
_entity_poly.pdbx_seq_one_letter_code
_entity_poly.pdbx_strand_id
1 'polypeptide(L)'
;MDIAPRTGPIFLGLFIFCFGLPFTLVPFMMFSDGVFVLEDPVFTVFMIAFSLPFLLAGLTMNLTGLGAIRWGIVAPKDPSSAPRLGKMGPVRIEITEHPYPEYVGEYVRQSEIINGRDWYRMGDSNNRLYYYATNEGGRPGWAIDDRQDTGARDWFNGGWFSTNGSTIPLGRRKWNALDPPWVEIEVLESAGKKRNWWQRKS
;
A
#
# COMPACT_ATOMS: atom_id res chain seq x y z
N MET A 1 17.84 -3.35 21.00
CA MET A 1 17.09 -4.24 20.09
C MET A 1 15.62 -3.93 20.36
N ASP A 2 15.07 -2.89 19.74
CA ASP A 2 13.74 -2.39 20.10
C ASP A 2 12.63 -3.15 19.39
N ILE A 3 11.95 -3.99 20.17
CA ILE A 3 10.81 -4.83 19.77
C ILE A 3 9.50 -4.01 19.84
N ALA A 4 9.53 -2.82 20.43
CA ALA A 4 8.38 -2.01 20.81
C ALA A 4 7.38 -1.64 19.68
N PRO A 5 7.79 -1.33 18.42
CA PRO A 5 6.82 -0.96 17.40
C PRO A 5 6.11 -2.17 16.74
N ARG A 6 6.50 -3.41 17.05
CA ARG A 6 6.02 -4.64 16.37
C ARG A 6 4.96 -5.40 17.13
N THR A 7 4.87 -5.18 18.44
CA THR A 7 3.97 -5.93 19.32
C THR A 7 2.52 -5.50 19.14
N GLY A 8 2.27 -4.20 18.94
CA GLY A 8 0.91 -3.65 18.82
C GLY A 8 0.05 -4.34 17.74
N PRO A 9 0.47 -4.35 16.46
CA PRO A 9 -0.28 -5.00 15.39
C PRO A 9 -0.45 -6.51 15.58
N ILE A 10 0.55 -7.18 16.16
CA ILE A 10 0.50 -8.63 16.41
C ILE A 10 -0.51 -8.94 17.53
N PHE A 11 -0.47 -8.23 18.66
CA PHE A 11 -1.40 -8.44 19.77
C PHE A 11 -2.82 -8.04 19.40
N LEU A 12 -3.00 -6.89 18.74
CA LEU A 12 -4.31 -6.46 18.23
C LEU A 12 -4.85 -7.46 17.20
N GLY A 13 -4.00 -7.92 16.28
CA GLY A 13 -4.36 -8.91 15.29
C GLY A 13 -4.78 -10.25 15.90
N LEU A 14 -4.05 -10.72 16.93
CA LEU A 14 -4.42 -11.92 17.69
C LEU A 14 -5.75 -11.74 18.42
N PHE A 15 -5.96 -10.59 19.06
CA PHE A 15 -7.22 -10.27 19.72
C PHE A 15 -8.40 -10.30 18.75
N ILE A 16 -8.30 -9.58 17.62
CA ILE A 16 -9.37 -9.53 16.60
C ILE A 16 -9.61 -10.92 16.01
N PHE A 17 -8.53 -11.68 15.74
CA PHE A 17 -8.65 -13.05 15.24
C PHE A 17 -9.44 -13.92 16.23
N CYS A 18 -9.03 -13.97 17.49
CA CYS A 18 -9.71 -14.79 18.50
C CYS A 18 -11.16 -14.33 18.74
N PHE A 19 -11.41 -13.02 18.73
CA PHE A 19 -12.76 -12.47 18.89
C PHE A 19 -13.69 -12.85 17.73
N GLY A 20 -13.17 -13.03 16.52
CA GLY A 20 -13.96 -13.48 15.36
C GLY A 20 -14.33 -14.96 15.39
N LEU A 21 -13.60 -15.81 16.13
CA LEU A 21 -13.81 -17.27 16.11
C LEU A 21 -15.22 -17.71 16.52
N PRO A 22 -15.84 -17.19 17.60
CA PRO A 22 -17.21 -17.56 17.95
C PRO A 22 -18.21 -17.34 16.82
N PHE A 23 -18.05 -16.23 16.08
CA PHE A 23 -18.92 -15.87 14.95
C PHE A 23 -18.71 -16.80 13.75
N THR A 24 -17.44 -17.08 13.40
CA THR A 24 -17.09 -18.04 12.33
C THR A 24 -17.61 -19.44 12.63
N LEU A 25 -17.67 -19.82 13.91
CA LEU A 25 -18.10 -21.13 14.35
C LEU A 25 -19.63 -21.26 14.49
N VAL A 26 -20.43 -20.20 14.36
CA VAL A 26 -21.90 -20.26 14.52
C VAL A 26 -22.56 -21.38 13.69
N PRO A 27 -22.27 -21.55 12.38
CA PRO A 27 -22.87 -22.65 11.62
C PRO A 27 -22.50 -24.04 12.17
N PHE A 28 -21.28 -24.20 12.70
CA PHE A 28 -20.81 -25.45 13.29
C PHE A 28 -21.44 -25.70 14.66
N MET A 29 -21.63 -24.66 15.47
CA MET A 29 -22.34 -24.75 16.74
C MET A 29 -23.81 -25.13 16.51
N MET A 30 -24.49 -24.45 15.58
CA MET A 30 -25.86 -24.78 15.19
C MET A 30 -26.00 -26.20 14.63
N PHE A 31 -25.01 -26.65 13.86
CA PHE A 31 -24.96 -28.03 13.38
C PHE A 31 -24.80 -29.02 14.52
N SER A 32 -23.87 -28.76 15.45
CA SER A 32 -23.64 -29.58 16.63
C SER A 32 -24.86 -29.66 17.55
N ASP A 33 -25.62 -28.57 17.67
CA ASP A 33 -26.82 -28.49 18.50
C ASP A 33 -28.06 -29.07 17.81
N GLY A 34 -27.94 -29.61 16.59
CA GLY A 34 -29.05 -30.24 15.87
C GLY A 34 -30.09 -29.24 15.36
N VAL A 35 -29.71 -27.97 15.16
CA VAL A 35 -30.62 -26.91 14.71
C VAL A 35 -31.07 -27.11 13.25
N PHE A 36 -30.28 -27.84 12.45
CA PHE A 36 -30.65 -28.20 11.08
C PHE A 36 -31.45 -29.50 11.05
N VAL A 37 -32.72 -29.39 10.68
CA VAL A 37 -33.69 -30.49 10.62
C VAL A 37 -33.88 -30.90 9.17
N LEU A 38 -33.31 -32.02 8.75
CA LEU A 38 -33.34 -32.46 7.34
C LEU A 38 -34.76 -32.80 6.85
N GLU A 39 -35.64 -33.16 7.78
CA GLU A 39 -37.06 -33.42 7.53
C GLU A 39 -37.85 -32.15 7.22
N ASP A 40 -37.34 -30.98 7.63
CA ASP A 40 -37.90 -29.66 7.28
C ASP A 40 -36.87 -28.85 6.46
N PRO A 41 -36.83 -29.06 5.13
CA PRO A 41 -35.86 -28.39 4.28
C PRO A 41 -36.07 -26.87 4.24
N VAL A 42 -37.30 -26.38 4.45
CA VAL A 42 -37.58 -24.93 4.44
C VAL A 42 -36.99 -24.27 5.68
N PHE A 43 -37.23 -24.85 6.85
CA PHE A 43 -36.64 -24.39 8.11
C PHE A 43 -35.11 -24.49 8.08
N THR A 44 -34.56 -25.60 7.57
CA THR A 44 -33.10 -25.77 7.44
C THR A 44 -32.47 -24.73 6.53
N VAL A 45 -33.06 -24.44 5.36
CA VAL A 45 -32.57 -23.39 4.46
C VAL A 45 -32.62 -22.02 5.15
N PHE A 46 -33.69 -21.73 5.90
CA PHE A 46 -33.79 -20.51 6.69
C PHE A 46 -32.68 -20.41 7.74
N MET A 47 -32.41 -21.48 8.49
CA MET A 47 -31.37 -21.48 9.52
C MET A 47 -29.95 -21.37 8.92
N ILE A 48 -29.72 -21.95 7.74
CA ILE A 48 -28.47 -21.75 6.99
C ILE A 48 -28.33 -20.27 6.65
N ALA A 49 -29.35 -19.68 6.03
CA ALA A 49 -29.35 -18.26 5.67
C ALA A 49 -29.17 -17.35 6.88
N PHE A 50 -29.77 -17.70 8.03
CA PHE A 50 -29.63 -16.98 9.29
C PHE A 50 -28.21 -17.05 9.88
N SER A 51 -27.49 -18.17 9.68
CA SER A 51 -26.12 -18.34 10.18
C SER A 51 -25.06 -17.61 9.32
N LEU A 52 -25.37 -17.33 8.05
CA LEU A 52 -24.41 -16.74 7.10
C LEU A 52 -23.86 -15.36 7.51
N PRO A 53 -24.67 -14.40 8.01
CA PRO A 53 -24.14 -13.12 8.48
C PRO A 53 -23.09 -13.28 9.58
N PHE A 54 -23.26 -14.23 10.51
CA PHE A 54 -22.30 -14.50 11.58
C PHE A 54 -21.02 -15.12 11.03
N LEU A 55 -21.14 -16.11 10.14
CA LEU A 55 -19.99 -16.72 9.47
C LEU A 55 -19.18 -15.67 8.71
N LEU A 56 -19.84 -14.83 7.91
CA LEU A 56 -19.19 -13.79 7.12
C LEU A 56 -18.51 -12.75 8.02
N ALA A 57 -19.20 -12.26 9.05
CA ALA A 57 -18.63 -11.32 10.01
C ALA A 57 -17.40 -11.90 10.71
N GLY A 58 -17.50 -13.15 11.20
CA GLY A 58 -16.38 -13.86 11.83
C GLY A 58 -15.19 -14.03 10.90
N LEU A 59 -15.42 -14.48 9.66
CA LEU A 59 -14.37 -14.62 8.65
C LEU A 59 -13.70 -13.28 8.33
N THR A 60 -14.46 -12.19 8.21
CA THR A 60 -13.90 -10.86 8.03
C THR A 60 -12.98 -10.48 9.19
N MET A 61 -13.41 -10.72 10.43
CA MET A 61 -12.57 -10.45 11.61
C MET A 61 -11.32 -11.33 11.63
N ASN A 62 -11.44 -12.64 11.37
CA ASN A 62 -10.29 -13.54 11.33
C ASN A 62 -9.27 -13.11 10.26
N LEU A 63 -9.72 -12.79 9.04
CA LEU A 63 -8.86 -12.32 7.96
C LEU A 63 -8.19 -10.98 8.28
N THR A 64 -8.92 -10.06 8.91
CA THR A 64 -8.38 -8.76 9.36
C THR A 64 -7.31 -8.97 10.44
N GLY A 65 -7.55 -9.86 11.40
CA GLY A 65 -6.60 -10.21 12.45
C GLY A 65 -5.32 -10.86 11.89
N LEU A 66 -5.46 -11.82 10.97
CA LEU A 66 -4.33 -12.44 10.27
C LEU A 66 -3.56 -11.43 9.41
N GLY A 67 -4.25 -10.48 8.78
CA GLY A 67 -3.65 -9.37 8.05
C GLY A 67 -2.76 -8.51 8.93
N ALA A 68 -3.23 -8.13 10.12
CA ALA A 68 -2.46 -7.36 11.09
C ALA A 68 -1.25 -8.13 11.64
N ILE A 69 -1.39 -9.44 11.90
CA ILE A 69 -0.28 -10.31 12.33
C ILE A 69 0.77 -10.40 11.21
N ARG A 70 0.34 -10.70 9.97
CA ARG A 70 1.23 -10.79 8.81
C ARG A 70 1.97 -9.47 8.61
N TRP A 71 1.27 -8.34 8.77
CA TRP A 71 1.87 -7.02 8.70
C TRP A 71 3.00 -6.85 9.74
N GLY A 72 2.73 -7.17 11.01
CA GLY A 72 3.73 -7.08 12.08
C GLY A 72 4.96 -7.99 11.88
N ILE A 73 4.82 -9.10 11.14
CA ILE A 73 5.92 -10.04 10.83
C ILE A 73 6.70 -9.65 9.58
N VAL A 74 6.01 -9.27 8.50
CA VAL A 74 6.58 -9.08 7.15
C VAL A 74 7.04 -7.64 6.90
N ALA A 75 6.56 -6.66 7.68
CA ALA A 75 7.02 -5.28 7.56
C ALA A 75 8.56 -5.20 7.71
N PRO A 76 9.28 -4.75 6.67
CA PRO A 76 10.73 -4.60 6.72
C PRO A 76 11.12 -3.67 7.87
N LYS A 77 12.07 -4.10 8.72
CA LYS A 77 12.66 -3.22 9.76
C LYS A 77 13.27 -1.96 9.15
N ASP A 78 13.79 -2.15 7.95
CA ASP A 78 14.39 -1.13 7.12
C ASP A 78 13.66 -1.17 5.78
N PRO A 79 12.88 -0.14 5.43
CA PRO A 79 12.23 -0.03 4.12
C PRO A 79 13.17 -0.26 2.95
N SER A 80 14.47 -0.02 3.11
CA SER A 80 15.49 -0.23 2.08
C SER A 80 15.87 -1.69 1.83
N SER A 81 15.56 -2.57 2.80
CA SER A 81 15.81 -4.02 2.75
C SER A 81 14.68 -4.83 2.12
N ALA A 82 13.55 -4.18 1.82
CA ALA A 82 12.38 -4.83 1.22
C ALA A 82 12.71 -5.38 -0.17
N PRO A 83 12.32 -6.61 -0.56
CA PRO A 83 12.50 -7.07 -1.93
C PRO A 83 11.70 -6.20 -2.90
N ARG A 84 12.22 -6.04 -4.13
CA ARG A 84 11.54 -5.28 -5.19
C ARG A 84 10.20 -5.92 -5.52
N LEU A 85 9.15 -5.11 -5.47
CA LEU A 85 7.78 -5.46 -5.78
C LEU A 85 7.35 -4.75 -7.06
N GLY A 86 7.30 -5.49 -8.17
CA GLY A 86 6.87 -5.00 -9.48
C GLY A 86 8.01 -4.79 -10.48
N LYS A 87 7.65 -4.32 -11.69
CA LYS A 87 8.63 -3.97 -12.73
C LYS A 87 9.38 -2.70 -12.36
N MET A 88 10.61 -2.59 -12.86
CA MET A 88 11.40 -1.37 -12.72
C MET A 88 10.69 -0.20 -13.41
N GLY A 89 10.54 0.92 -12.70
CA GLY A 89 9.93 2.15 -13.21
C GLY A 89 10.80 2.86 -14.26
N PRO A 90 10.38 4.02 -14.79
CA PRO A 90 11.21 4.86 -15.66
C PRO A 90 12.48 5.35 -14.95
N VAL A 91 13.52 5.69 -15.71
CA VAL A 91 14.80 6.21 -15.16
C VAL A 91 14.63 7.65 -14.65
N ARG A 92 13.86 8.45 -15.38
CA ARG A 92 13.61 9.87 -15.11
C ARG A 92 12.13 10.14 -15.27
N ILE A 93 11.61 10.97 -14.39
CA ILE A 93 10.26 11.52 -14.44
C ILE A 93 10.35 13.02 -14.18
N GLU A 94 9.34 13.76 -14.58
CA GLU A 94 9.22 15.18 -14.30
C GLU A 94 7.88 15.42 -13.61
N ILE A 95 7.89 16.19 -12.53
CA ILE A 95 6.66 16.76 -11.98
C ILE A 95 6.47 18.11 -12.67
N THR A 96 5.50 18.19 -13.59
CA THR A 96 5.26 19.36 -14.45
C THR A 96 4.22 20.32 -13.87
N GLU A 97 3.32 19.82 -13.03
CA GLU A 97 2.34 20.61 -12.27
C GLU A 97 2.42 20.22 -10.80
N HIS A 98 2.55 21.21 -9.92
CA HIS A 98 2.44 21.06 -8.48
C HIS A 98 2.05 22.42 -7.85
N PRO A 99 1.24 22.48 -6.77
CA PRO A 99 0.84 23.74 -6.13
C PRO A 99 2.01 24.50 -5.51
N TYR A 100 2.97 23.75 -4.99
CA TYR A 100 4.20 24.28 -4.41
C TYR A 100 5.35 24.10 -5.42
N PRO A 101 5.91 25.20 -5.98
CA PRO A 101 6.89 25.16 -7.06
C PRO A 101 8.19 24.41 -6.73
N GLU A 102 8.55 24.30 -5.46
CA GLU A 102 9.75 23.59 -5.03
C GLU A 102 9.73 22.11 -5.41
N TYR A 103 8.56 21.49 -5.54
CA TYR A 103 8.44 20.09 -5.94
C TYR A 103 8.35 19.90 -7.46
N VAL A 104 8.30 20.98 -8.24
CA VAL A 104 8.27 20.94 -9.71
C VAL A 104 9.69 20.72 -10.25
N GLY A 105 9.84 19.80 -11.18
CA GLY A 105 11.09 19.56 -11.88
C GLY A 105 11.42 18.08 -12.09
N GLU A 106 12.67 17.83 -12.46
CA GLU A 106 13.14 16.50 -12.82
C GLU A 106 13.53 15.66 -11.60
N TYR A 107 13.01 14.43 -11.57
CA TYR A 107 13.31 13.43 -10.55
C TYR A 107 13.97 12.20 -11.19
N VAL A 108 15.08 11.76 -10.59
CA VAL A 108 15.87 10.61 -11.04
C VAL A 108 15.64 9.43 -10.12
N ARG A 109 15.37 8.27 -10.72
CA ARG A 109 15.22 7.01 -9.99
C ARG A 109 16.52 6.63 -9.28
N GLN A 110 16.40 6.25 -8.02
CA GLN A 110 17.54 5.84 -7.20
C GLN A 110 17.88 4.36 -7.41
N SER A 111 19.07 3.95 -7.00
CA SER A 111 19.54 2.56 -7.16
C SER A 111 18.92 1.63 -6.12
N GLU A 112 18.70 2.19 -4.93
CA GLU A 112 18.03 1.61 -3.79
C GLU A 112 16.52 1.64 -3.99
N ILE A 113 15.83 0.71 -3.33
CA ILE A 113 14.37 0.65 -3.28
C ILE A 113 13.90 1.04 -1.89
N ILE A 114 12.72 1.63 -1.79
CA ILE A 114 12.07 1.96 -0.51
C ILE A 114 10.72 1.26 -0.50
N ASN A 115 10.43 0.51 0.57
CA ASN A 115 9.18 -0.24 0.72
C ASN A 115 8.88 -1.15 -0.49
N GLY A 116 9.93 -1.72 -1.08
CA GLY A 116 9.86 -2.60 -2.25
C GLY A 116 9.55 -1.88 -3.56
N ARG A 117 9.61 -0.55 -3.61
CA ARG A 117 9.29 0.25 -4.79
C ARG A 117 10.49 1.11 -5.20
N ASP A 118 10.54 1.44 -6.48
CA ASP A 118 11.44 2.49 -6.96
C ASP A 118 11.01 3.82 -6.36
N TRP A 119 11.99 4.62 -5.95
CA TRP A 119 11.78 5.98 -5.49
C TRP A 119 12.67 6.92 -6.29
N TYR A 120 12.26 8.19 -6.31
CA TYR A 120 12.88 9.21 -7.15
C TYR A 120 13.27 10.40 -6.31
N ARG A 121 14.38 11.03 -6.68
CA ARG A 121 14.90 12.22 -6.02
C ARG A 121 15.16 13.31 -7.06
N MET A 122 14.77 14.53 -6.72
CA MET A 122 15.10 15.71 -7.50
C MET A 122 16.54 16.14 -7.17
N GLY A 123 17.37 16.24 -8.21
CA GLY A 123 18.84 16.39 -8.17
C GLY A 123 19.45 16.91 -6.86
N ASP A 124 19.76 18.20 -6.80
CA ASP A 124 20.45 18.83 -5.67
C ASP A 124 19.51 19.16 -4.48
N SER A 125 18.25 18.73 -4.51
CA SER A 125 17.31 18.95 -3.41
C SER A 125 17.09 17.67 -2.59
N ASN A 126 16.35 17.81 -1.50
CA ASN A 126 15.87 16.66 -0.73
C ASN A 126 14.48 16.18 -1.20
N ASN A 127 13.93 16.81 -2.23
CA ASN A 127 12.59 16.50 -2.70
C ASN A 127 12.61 15.12 -3.33
N ARG A 128 11.68 14.30 -2.88
CA ARG A 128 11.60 12.90 -3.25
C ARG A 128 10.17 12.47 -3.46
N LEU A 129 10.01 11.50 -4.35
CA LEU A 129 8.79 10.76 -4.58
C LEU A 129 9.05 9.30 -4.19
N TYR A 130 8.32 8.80 -3.20
CA TYR A 130 8.49 7.44 -2.70
C TYR A 130 7.16 6.81 -2.33
N TYR A 131 7.13 5.48 -2.21
CA TYR A 131 5.95 4.77 -1.77
C TYR A 131 5.98 4.59 -0.25
N TYR A 132 4.97 5.10 0.43
CA TYR A 132 4.72 4.82 1.83
C TYR A 132 3.86 3.55 1.96
N ALA A 133 4.38 2.58 2.70
CA ALA A 133 3.72 1.31 2.93
C ALA A 133 3.27 1.20 4.39
N THR A 134 2.51 2.16 4.93
CA THR A 134 1.83 2.05 6.24
C THR A 134 2.69 1.58 7.42
N ASN A 135 3.97 1.95 7.43
CA ASN A 135 4.92 1.51 8.43
C ASN A 135 4.58 2.06 9.84
N GLU A 136 3.99 3.25 9.92
CA GLU A 136 3.52 3.91 11.15
C GLU A 136 1.97 4.02 11.20
N GLY A 137 1.25 3.25 10.37
CA GLY A 137 -0.21 3.32 10.22
C GLY A 137 -0.65 4.18 9.03
N GLY A 138 -1.89 4.66 9.03
CA GLY A 138 -2.43 5.47 7.93
C GLY A 138 -2.81 4.66 6.69
N ARG A 139 -2.77 5.28 5.51
CA ARG A 139 -3.10 4.65 4.22
C ARG A 139 -1.87 4.53 3.34
N PRO A 140 -1.68 3.43 2.60
CA PRO A 140 -0.54 3.29 1.70
C PRO A 140 -0.73 4.17 0.47
N GLY A 141 0.39 4.63 -0.10
CA GLY A 141 0.34 5.52 -1.24
C GLY A 141 1.70 6.09 -1.64
N TRP A 142 1.68 6.87 -2.70
CA TRP A 142 2.83 7.66 -3.11
C TRP A 142 2.85 8.97 -2.34
N ALA A 143 4.01 9.34 -1.81
CA ALA A 143 4.22 10.57 -1.06
C ALA A 143 5.29 11.41 -1.74
N ILE A 144 5.04 12.72 -1.82
CA ILE A 144 6.04 13.73 -2.14
C ILE A 144 6.43 14.41 -0.83
N ASP A 145 7.72 14.45 -0.55
CA ASP A 145 8.25 15.05 0.68
C ASP A 145 9.66 15.61 0.44
N ASP A 146 10.08 16.52 1.31
CA ASP A 146 11.36 17.23 1.27
C ASP A 146 12.29 16.82 2.43
N ARG A 147 11.83 15.97 3.34
CA ARG A 147 12.64 15.48 4.47
C ARG A 147 13.29 14.16 4.09
N GLN A 148 14.50 13.94 4.61
CA GLN A 148 15.21 12.67 4.45
C GLN A 148 14.87 11.70 5.59
N ASP A 149 14.46 10.48 5.22
CA ASP A 149 14.34 9.34 6.13
C ASP A 149 14.43 8.02 5.33
N THR A 150 14.15 6.90 5.97
CA THR A 150 14.14 5.57 5.34
C THR A 150 12.88 5.27 4.51
N GLY A 151 11.84 6.10 4.53
CA GLY A 151 10.50 5.85 3.97
C GLY A 151 9.55 5.17 4.95
N ALA A 152 9.92 5.14 6.23
CA ALA A 152 9.11 4.55 7.29
C ALA A 152 8.05 5.52 7.84
N ARG A 153 8.23 6.83 7.69
CA ARG A 153 7.31 7.81 8.26
C ARG A 153 6.20 8.20 7.29
N ASP A 154 5.04 8.51 7.84
CA ASP A 154 3.89 9.02 7.08
C ASP A 154 4.09 10.53 6.79
N TRP A 155 5.05 10.83 5.92
CA TRP A 155 5.52 12.18 5.61
C TRP A 155 5.21 12.55 4.16
N PHE A 156 4.48 13.65 3.98
CA PHE A 156 3.95 14.08 2.69
C PHE A 156 3.80 15.60 2.58
N ASN A 157 4.85 16.38 2.90
CA ASN A 157 4.80 17.84 2.80
C ASN A 157 4.43 18.35 1.38
N GLY A 158 4.72 17.56 0.34
CA GLY A 158 4.28 17.79 -1.04
C GLY A 158 3.01 17.03 -1.41
N GLY A 159 2.23 16.57 -0.44
CA GLY A 159 1.00 15.81 -0.64
C GLY A 159 1.22 14.32 -0.88
N TRP A 160 0.10 13.59 -0.88
CA TRP A 160 0.10 12.14 -1.06
C TRP A 160 -1.04 11.64 -1.95
N PHE A 161 -0.80 10.49 -2.60
CA PHE A 161 -1.73 9.83 -3.50
C PHE A 161 -1.98 8.39 -3.03
N SER A 162 -3.21 8.12 -2.58
CA SER A 162 -3.62 6.79 -2.07
C SER A 162 -3.64 5.75 -3.18
N THR A 163 -2.88 4.66 -3.03
CA THR A 163 -2.95 3.52 -3.93
C THR A 163 -2.39 2.23 -3.33
N ASN A 164 -2.99 1.10 -3.68
CA ASN A 164 -2.45 -0.23 -3.42
C ASN A 164 -1.52 -0.72 -4.54
N GLY A 165 -1.45 0.02 -5.65
CA GLY A 165 -0.69 -0.32 -6.85
C GLY A 165 0.82 -0.08 -6.69
N SER A 166 1.60 -0.80 -7.49
CA SER A 166 3.06 -0.62 -7.56
C SER A 166 3.52 0.43 -8.57
N THR A 167 2.60 0.94 -9.36
CA THR A 167 2.87 1.87 -10.46
C THR A 167 2.83 3.30 -9.96
N ILE A 168 3.78 4.09 -10.43
CA ILE A 168 3.85 5.53 -10.21
C ILE A 168 2.59 6.19 -10.80
N PRO A 169 2.00 7.20 -10.14
CA PRO A 169 0.77 7.85 -10.58
C PRO A 169 1.06 8.85 -11.72
N LEU A 170 1.34 8.34 -12.92
CA LEU A 170 1.61 9.14 -14.11
C LEU A 170 0.38 9.93 -14.58
N GLY A 171 0.65 11.06 -15.24
CA GLY A 171 -0.30 12.06 -15.73
C GLY A 171 -0.85 12.95 -14.63
N ARG A 172 -1.74 13.88 -15.00
CA ARG A 172 -2.44 14.77 -14.06
C ARG A 172 -3.40 14.01 -13.13
N ARG A 173 -3.24 14.15 -11.82
CA ARG A 173 -4.05 13.47 -10.78
C ARG A 173 -4.38 14.40 -9.61
N LYS A 174 -5.43 14.06 -8.87
CA LYS A 174 -5.76 14.71 -7.59
C LYS A 174 -4.99 14.06 -6.44
N TRP A 175 -4.28 14.87 -5.68
CA TRP A 175 -3.49 14.51 -4.52
C TRP A 175 -4.13 15.10 -3.25
N ASN A 176 -3.89 14.42 -2.13
CA ASN A 176 -4.42 14.82 -0.83
C ASN A 176 -3.45 15.78 -0.14
N ALA A 177 -3.97 16.56 0.81
CA ALA A 177 -3.23 17.55 1.60
C ALA A 177 -2.59 18.68 0.78
N LEU A 178 -3.20 19.02 -0.36
CA LEU A 178 -2.78 20.09 -1.26
C LEU A 178 -3.97 20.98 -1.62
N ASP A 179 -3.70 22.27 -1.86
CA ASP A 179 -4.66 23.22 -2.41
C ASP A 179 -3.93 24.21 -3.35
N PRO A 180 -4.22 24.21 -4.68
CA PRO A 180 -5.10 23.27 -5.39
C PRO A 180 -4.61 21.82 -5.34
N PRO A 181 -5.45 20.79 -5.55
CA PRO A 181 -5.06 19.40 -5.30
C PRO A 181 -4.37 18.71 -6.50
N TRP A 182 -3.83 19.44 -7.47
CA TRP A 182 -3.42 18.86 -8.74
C TRP A 182 -1.90 18.67 -8.84
N VAL A 183 -1.49 17.46 -9.23
CA VAL A 183 -0.09 17.15 -9.55
C VAL A 183 -0.05 16.38 -10.87
N GLU A 184 0.86 16.75 -11.75
CA GLU A 184 1.11 16.06 -13.02
C GLU A 184 2.53 15.49 -13.06
N ILE A 185 2.62 14.19 -13.37
CA ILE A 185 3.88 13.46 -13.45
C ILE A 185 4.04 12.87 -14.84
N GLU A 186 5.09 13.27 -15.54
CA GLU A 186 5.41 12.79 -16.87
C GLU A 186 6.66 11.91 -16.87
N VAL A 187 6.72 10.97 -17.81
CA VAL A 187 7.95 10.21 -18.05
C VAL A 187 8.80 11.04 -19.00
N LEU A 188 9.98 11.44 -18.54
CA LEU A 188 10.99 11.96 -19.44
C LEU A 188 11.46 10.79 -20.29
N GLU A 189 11.18 10.84 -21.61
CA GLU A 189 11.69 9.84 -22.53
C GLU A 189 13.18 9.66 -22.25
N SER A 190 13.56 8.44 -21.88
CA SER A 190 14.96 8.06 -21.74
C SER A 190 15.70 8.63 -22.95
N ALA A 191 16.79 9.36 -22.72
CA ALA A 191 17.69 9.86 -23.75
C ALA A 191 18.43 8.71 -24.47
N GLY A 192 17.68 7.72 -24.93
CA GLY A 192 17.98 6.74 -25.95
C GLY A 192 17.05 6.97 -27.13
N LYS A 193 16.90 8.23 -27.58
CA LYS A 193 16.53 8.50 -28.97
C LYS A 193 17.49 7.66 -29.80
N LYS A 194 16.97 6.69 -30.55
CA LYS A 194 17.73 5.88 -31.52
C LYS A 194 18.63 6.83 -32.31
N ARG A 195 19.90 6.96 -31.94
CA ARG A 195 20.92 7.49 -32.85
C ARG A 195 21.10 6.39 -33.87
N ASN A 196 20.30 6.48 -34.93
CA ASN A 196 20.41 5.64 -36.08
C ASN A 196 21.87 5.70 -36.56
N TRP A 197 22.53 4.55 -36.63
CA TRP A 197 23.96 4.39 -36.85
C TRP A 197 24.47 4.98 -38.18
N TRP A 198 23.57 5.39 -39.07
CA TRP A 198 23.84 5.96 -40.39
C TRP A 198 24.22 7.45 -40.38
N GLN A 199 24.01 8.19 -39.29
CA GLN A 199 24.33 9.63 -39.21
C GLN A 199 25.84 9.95 -39.07
N ARG A 200 26.72 9.00 -39.39
CA ARG A 200 28.19 9.16 -39.34
C ARG A 200 28.86 9.25 -40.71
N LYS A 201 28.11 9.30 -41.80
CA LYS A 201 28.69 9.51 -43.14
C LYS A 201 27.91 10.60 -43.89
N SER A 202 28.33 11.83 -43.70
CA SER A 202 28.26 12.92 -44.67
C SER A 202 29.31 13.96 -44.30
#